data_AF-A0A4Q6CB57-F1
#
_entry.id   AF-A0A4Q6CB57-F1
#
_cell.length_a   1.000
_cell.length_b   1.000
_cell.length_c   1.000
_cell.angle_alpha   90.00
_cell.angle_beta   90.00
_cell.angle_gamma   90.00
#
_symmetry.space_group_name_H-M   'P 1'
#
loop_
_entity.id
_entity.type
_entity.pdbx_description
1 polymer ?
#
loop_
_entity_poly.entity_id
_entity_poly.type
_entity_poly.pdbx_seq_one_letter_code
_entity_poly.pdbx_strand_id
1 'polypeptide(L)'
;MTIHSFLPSLATVLALASLPLLASAQQSAQDLQNGAAAVDCAQLAAMPNAPITVEACEAQKAAFGNLGAAAAAPGGARPGDASMTCAQIIAELQASRFAGVSAQTAAEGVAAGEQLREAMASNQARAVGLAAAQTAGTAAASVAPNAVQGAGAMQHEAEQAALRRAAMAEIRPAQTRVGLANAASAQDLANSLQANPRAAALIQMAAARNCQMP
;
A
#
# COMPACT_ATOMS: atom_id res chain seq x y z
N MET A 1 65.12 13.12 18.67
CA MET A 1 63.80 13.68 18.33
C MET A 1 62.79 12.56 18.37
N THR A 2 61.99 12.53 19.43
CA THR A 2 61.05 11.47 19.79
C THR A 2 59.65 12.05 19.64
N ILE A 3 58.88 11.58 18.65
CA ILE A 3 57.49 12.01 18.46
C ILE A 3 56.59 10.93 19.04
N HIS A 4 55.80 11.34 20.05
CA HIS A 4 54.89 10.50 20.80
C HIS A 4 53.59 10.26 20.03
N SER A 5 53.19 8.99 20.01
CA SER A 5 51.90 8.48 19.54
C SER A 5 50.77 8.88 20.49
N PHE A 6 49.70 9.49 19.97
CA PHE A 6 48.42 9.64 20.66
C PHE A 6 47.29 9.25 19.70
N LEU A 7 46.71 8.06 19.92
CA LEU A 7 45.48 7.56 19.32
C LEU A 7 44.52 7.27 20.48
N PRO A 8 43.47 8.09 20.70
CA PRO A 8 42.43 7.72 21.65
C PRO A 8 41.37 6.84 20.97
N SER A 9 41.03 5.79 21.69
CA SER A 9 40.03 4.77 21.42
C SER A 9 38.67 5.33 20.98
N LEU A 10 38.23 4.92 19.79
CA LEU A 10 36.94 5.25 19.17
C LEU A 10 36.05 4.00 19.08
N ALA A 11 35.99 3.18 20.15
CA ALA A 11 35.44 1.82 20.07
C ALA A 11 34.29 1.50 21.05
N THR A 12 33.67 2.47 21.73
CA THR A 12 32.76 2.12 22.85
C THR A 12 31.49 2.97 22.99
N VAL A 13 30.84 3.38 21.89
CA VAL A 13 29.54 4.12 21.97
C VAL A 13 28.46 3.57 21.02
N LEU A 14 28.62 2.39 20.42
CA LEU A 14 27.69 1.88 19.38
C LEU A 14 26.77 0.71 19.79
N ALA A 15 26.41 0.57 21.08
CA ALA A 15 25.68 -0.63 21.56
C ALA A 15 24.28 -0.41 22.14
N LEU A 16 23.71 0.81 22.15
CA LEU A 16 22.45 1.08 22.87
C LEU A 16 21.31 1.70 22.03
N ALA A 17 21.43 1.81 20.71
CA ALA A 17 20.43 2.51 19.87
C ALA A 17 19.49 1.60 19.05
N SER A 18 19.51 0.28 19.24
CA SER A 18 18.89 -0.67 18.30
C SER A 18 17.49 -1.19 18.70
N LEU A 19 16.92 -0.77 19.83
CA LEU A 19 15.74 -1.42 20.43
C LEU A 19 14.34 -0.83 20.14
N PRO A 20 14.10 0.33 19.48
CA PRO A 20 12.73 0.81 19.30
C PRO A 20 12.00 0.30 18.03
N LEU A 21 12.66 -0.39 17.10
CA LEU A 21 12.04 -0.76 15.81
C LEU A 21 11.03 -1.92 15.87
N LEU A 22 11.07 -2.76 16.92
CA LEU A 22 10.19 -3.92 17.01
C LEU A 22 8.77 -3.59 17.50
N ALA A 23 8.58 -2.49 18.25
CA ALA A 23 7.25 -2.12 18.76
C ALA A 23 6.30 -1.64 17.64
N SER A 24 6.83 -0.99 16.60
CA SER A 24 6.06 -0.42 15.49
C SER A 24 5.44 -1.46 14.53
N ALA A 25 5.97 -2.69 14.49
CA ALA A 25 5.47 -3.74 13.60
C ALA A 25 4.21 -4.45 14.15
N GLN A 26 4.06 -4.54 15.48
CA GLN A 26 2.88 -5.16 16.10
C GLN A 26 1.67 -4.22 16.13
N GLN A 27 1.89 -2.91 16.29
CA GLN A 27 0.81 -1.91 16.23
C GLN A 27 0.15 -1.87 14.85
N SER A 28 0.92 -1.96 13.78
CA SER A 28 0.38 -1.90 12.41
C SER A 28 -0.52 -3.10 12.07
N ALA A 29 -0.27 -4.29 12.61
CA ALA A 29 -1.15 -5.45 12.44
C ALA A 29 -2.48 -5.30 13.22
N GLN A 30 -2.43 -4.76 14.45
CA GLN A 30 -3.62 -4.49 15.25
C GLN A 30 -4.44 -3.32 14.67
N ASP A 31 -3.78 -2.28 14.17
CA ASP A 31 -4.43 -1.15 13.50
C ASP A 31 -5.07 -1.55 12.17
N LEU A 32 -4.49 -2.50 11.43
CA LEU A 32 -5.13 -3.09 10.24
C LEU A 32 -6.41 -3.86 10.60
N GLN A 33 -6.40 -4.63 11.69
CA GLN A 33 -7.57 -5.38 12.14
C GLN A 33 -8.66 -4.47 12.70
N ASN A 34 -8.30 -3.46 13.50
CA ASN A 34 -9.24 -2.50 14.07
C ASN A 34 -9.72 -1.49 13.03
N GLY A 35 -8.87 -1.12 12.08
CA GLY A 35 -9.17 -0.15 11.03
C GLY A 35 -10.10 -0.68 9.95
N ALA A 36 -9.99 -1.97 9.58
CA ALA A 36 -10.86 -2.57 8.57
C ALA A 36 -12.34 -2.63 9.01
N ALA A 37 -12.61 -2.78 10.30
CA ALA A 37 -13.97 -2.80 10.85
C ALA A 37 -14.60 -1.39 10.93
N ALA A 38 -13.81 -0.33 10.77
CA ALA A 38 -14.25 1.05 10.99
C ALA A 38 -14.46 1.87 9.70
N VAL A 39 -14.25 1.30 8.50
CA VAL A 39 -14.43 2.05 7.25
C VAL A 39 -15.91 2.21 6.93
N ASP A 40 -16.43 3.43 7.08
CA ASP A 40 -17.75 3.83 6.58
C ASP A 40 -17.67 4.16 5.08
N CYS A 41 -18.04 3.18 4.24
CA CYS A 41 -18.03 3.33 2.80
C CYS A 41 -19.00 4.39 2.28
N ALA A 42 -20.10 4.66 3.00
CA ALA A 42 -21.03 5.73 2.64
C ALA A 42 -20.41 7.11 2.90
N GLN A 43 -19.71 7.26 4.03
CA GLN A 43 -18.96 8.48 4.34
C GLN A 43 -17.83 8.72 3.32
N LEU A 44 -17.07 7.69 2.96
CA LEU A 44 -16.00 7.79 1.98
C LEU A 44 -16.52 8.21 0.60
N ALA A 45 -17.65 7.65 0.17
CA ALA A 45 -18.29 8.00 -1.09
C ALA A 45 -18.93 9.40 -1.08
N ALA A 46 -19.31 9.92 0.09
CA ALA A 46 -19.83 11.27 0.24
C ALA A 46 -18.75 12.36 0.15
N MET A 47 -17.47 12.00 0.19
CA MET A 47 -16.38 12.97 0.05
C MET A 47 -16.36 13.58 -1.36
N PRO A 48 -16.14 14.90 -1.49
CA PRO A 48 -15.86 15.51 -2.78
C PRO A 48 -14.65 14.83 -3.43
N ASN A 49 -14.86 14.29 -4.63
CA ASN A 49 -13.87 13.49 -5.35
C ASN A 49 -13.49 12.16 -4.69
N ALA A 50 -14.44 11.47 -4.03
CA ALA A 50 -14.25 10.14 -3.46
C ALA A 50 -13.38 9.21 -4.36
N PRO A 51 -12.35 8.56 -3.80
CA PRO A 51 -11.41 7.75 -4.60
C PRO A 51 -12.04 6.45 -5.11
N ILE A 52 -13.16 6.02 -4.54
CA ILE A 52 -13.81 4.74 -4.81
C ILE A 52 -15.33 4.88 -4.68
N THR A 53 -16.09 4.01 -5.33
CA THR A 53 -17.55 3.93 -5.16
C THR A 53 -17.91 3.20 -3.86
N VAL A 54 -19.15 3.35 -3.39
CA VAL A 54 -19.66 2.60 -2.23
C VAL A 54 -19.53 1.10 -2.49
N GLU A 55 -19.92 0.62 -3.67
CA GLU A 55 -19.90 -0.83 -3.95
C GLU A 55 -18.48 -1.39 -3.92
N ALA A 56 -17.51 -0.69 -4.53
CA ALA A 56 -16.13 -1.15 -4.55
C ALA A 56 -15.48 -1.07 -3.16
N CYS A 57 -15.85 -0.09 -2.33
CA CYS A 57 -15.43 -0.03 -0.92
C CYS A 57 -16.00 -1.21 -0.11
N GLU A 58 -17.30 -1.48 -0.24
CA GLU A 58 -17.96 -2.60 0.46
C GLU A 58 -17.39 -3.95 0.03
N ALA A 59 -17.11 -4.13 -1.28
CA ALA A 59 -16.46 -5.32 -1.80
C ALA A 59 -15.05 -5.54 -1.20
N GLN A 60 -14.25 -4.48 -1.09
CA GLN A 60 -12.94 -4.55 -0.43
C GLN A 60 -13.08 -4.89 1.04
N LYS A 61 -13.95 -4.19 1.77
CA LYS A 61 -14.20 -4.42 3.20
C LYS A 61 -14.61 -5.87 3.45
N ALA A 62 -15.53 -6.40 2.64
CA ALA A 62 -15.97 -7.80 2.72
C ALA A 62 -14.82 -8.78 2.45
N ALA A 63 -14.02 -8.55 1.38
CA ALA A 63 -12.91 -9.43 1.04
C ALA A 63 -11.83 -9.49 2.14
N PHE A 64 -11.45 -8.33 2.70
CA PHE A 64 -10.50 -8.28 3.82
C PHE A 64 -11.08 -8.85 5.12
N GLY A 65 -12.38 -8.64 5.37
CA GLY A 65 -13.08 -9.29 6.49
C GLY A 65 -13.07 -10.82 6.38
N ASN A 66 -13.37 -11.35 5.18
CA ASN A 66 -13.33 -12.78 4.90
C ASN A 66 -11.92 -13.36 5.06
N LEU A 67 -10.90 -12.63 4.58
CA LEU A 67 -9.51 -13.01 4.75
C LEU A 67 -9.11 -13.05 6.22
N GLY A 68 -9.45 -12.01 7.00
CA GLY A 68 -9.19 -11.96 8.43
C GLY A 68 -9.86 -13.10 9.19
N ALA A 69 -11.13 -13.38 8.88
CA ALA A 69 -11.86 -14.50 9.47
C ALA A 69 -11.27 -15.86 9.10
N ALA A 70 -10.89 -16.06 7.83
CA ALA A 70 -10.24 -17.28 7.36
C ALA A 70 -8.88 -17.49 8.02
N ALA A 71 -8.10 -16.42 8.16
CA ALA A 71 -6.82 -16.45 8.83
C ALA A 71 -6.97 -16.76 10.32
N ALA A 72 -7.97 -16.21 11.00
CA ALA A 72 -8.22 -16.42 12.43
C ALA A 72 -9.02 -17.69 12.77
N ALA A 73 -9.51 -18.42 11.77
CA ALA A 73 -10.34 -19.59 11.99
C ALA A 73 -9.61 -20.64 12.84
N PRO A 74 -10.23 -21.14 13.92
CA PRO A 74 -9.60 -22.15 14.76
C PRO A 74 -9.47 -23.46 13.99
N GLY A 75 -8.28 -24.04 13.98
CA GLY A 75 -8.03 -25.33 13.34
C GLY A 75 -6.61 -25.47 12.83
N GLY A 76 -6.24 -26.68 12.40
CA GLY A 76 -4.97 -26.96 11.74
C GLY A 76 -3.72 -26.99 12.63
N ALA A 77 -3.78 -26.44 13.85
CA ALA A 77 -2.71 -26.60 14.84
C ALA A 77 -2.56 -28.08 15.27
N ARG A 78 -1.32 -28.52 15.46
CA ARG A 78 -0.95 -29.88 15.86
C ARG A 78 -0.07 -29.86 17.11
N PRO A 79 -0.08 -30.92 17.94
CA PRO A 79 0.92 -31.09 18.97
C PRO A 79 2.34 -31.01 18.39
N GLY A 80 3.22 -30.21 19.02
CA GLY A 80 4.60 -30.01 18.57
C GLY A 80 4.85 -28.76 17.73
N ASP A 81 3.80 -28.12 17.20
CA ASP A 81 3.89 -26.87 16.43
C ASP A 81 4.64 -25.74 17.15
N ALA A 82 4.46 -25.65 18.46
CA ALA A 82 5.16 -24.69 19.31
C ALA A 82 6.70 -24.86 19.31
N SER A 83 7.22 -26.00 18.85
CA SER A 83 8.65 -26.27 18.73
C SER A 83 9.19 -26.13 17.30
N MET A 84 8.31 -25.88 16.31
CA MET A 84 8.75 -25.76 14.93
C MET A 84 9.64 -24.52 14.72
N THR A 85 10.72 -24.72 13.97
CA THR A 85 11.58 -23.63 13.49
C THR A 85 10.96 -22.96 12.27
N CYS A 86 11.41 -21.74 11.94
CA CYS A 86 10.95 -21.08 10.71
C CYS A 86 11.20 -21.92 9.45
N ALA A 87 12.34 -22.61 9.36
CA ALA A 87 12.63 -23.51 8.24
C ALA A 87 11.61 -24.67 8.14
N GLN A 88 11.20 -25.24 9.28
CA GLN A 88 10.19 -26.30 9.31
C GLN A 88 8.80 -25.78 8.94
N ILE A 89 8.42 -24.60 9.45
CA ILE A 89 7.13 -23.97 9.13
C ILE A 89 7.04 -23.71 7.63
N ILE A 90 8.07 -23.09 7.05
CA ILE A 90 8.13 -22.79 5.61
C ILE A 90 8.12 -24.07 4.78
N ALA A 91 8.90 -25.09 5.16
CA ALA A 91 8.92 -26.37 4.47
C ALA A 91 7.54 -27.04 4.48
N GLU A 92 6.82 -27.01 5.60
CA GLU A 92 5.46 -27.55 5.66
C GLU A 92 4.46 -26.72 4.86
N LEU A 93 4.61 -25.39 4.87
CA LEU A 93 3.79 -24.48 4.04
C LEU A 93 3.96 -24.79 2.55
N GLN A 94 5.20 -25.00 2.09
CA GLN A 94 5.51 -25.38 0.71
C GLN A 94 4.97 -26.78 0.35
N ALA A 95 4.96 -27.70 1.31
CA ALA A 95 4.40 -29.04 1.11
C ALA A 95 2.87 -29.05 1.14
N SER A 96 2.26 -28.14 1.91
CA SER A 96 0.82 -27.92 1.89
C SER A 96 0.47 -27.35 0.53
N ARG A 97 -0.40 -28.02 -0.24
CA ARG A 97 -0.84 -27.58 -1.58
C ARG A 97 -1.76 -26.36 -1.49
N PHE A 98 -1.28 -25.32 -0.83
CA PHE A 98 -1.95 -24.06 -0.66
C PHE A 98 -1.92 -23.32 -2.00
N ALA A 99 -3.11 -23.12 -2.59
CA ALA A 99 -3.24 -22.55 -3.93
C ALA A 99 -2.91 -21.05 -3.97
N GLY A 100 -3.12 -20.33 -2.85
CA GLY A 100 -2.86 -18.90 -2.74
C GLY A 100 -3.79 -18.07 -3.63
N VAL A 101 -3.23 -17.00 -4.22
CA VAL A 101 -3.93 -16.17 -5.21
C VAL A 101 -3.95 -16.89 -6.55
N SER A 102 -5.10 -16.94 -7.23
CA SER A 102 -5.19 -17.61 -8.52
C SER A 102 -4.34 -16.89 -9.58
N ALA A 103 -3.84 -17.63 -10.58
CA ALA A 103 -3.06 -17.05 -11.67
C ALA A 103 -3.85 -15.97 -12.44
N GLN A 104 -5.17 -16.15 -12.58
CA GLN A 104 -6.06 -15.17 -13.20
C GLN A 104 -6.10 -13.86 -12.39
N THR A 105 -6.33 -13.95 -11.08
CA THR A 105 -6.37 -12.77 -10.21
C THR A 105 -5.01 -12.07 -10.14
N ALA A 106 -3.92 -12.82 -10.11
CA ALA A 106 -2.57 -12.27 -10.15
C ALA A 106 -2.30 -11.51 -11.47
N ALA A 107 -2.69 -12.08 -12.62
CA ALA A 107 -2.56 -11.42 -13.91
C ALA A 107 -3.40 -10.14 -14.00
N GLU A 108 -4.63 -10.16 -13.48
CA GLU A 108 -5.50 -8.98 -13.40
C GLU A 108 -4.90 -7.88 -12.51
N GLY A 109 -4.30 -8.25 -11.38
CA GLY A 109 -3.58 -7.31 -10.51
C GLY A 109 -2.42 -6.62 -11.21
N VAL A 110 -1.62 -7.36 -11.99
CA VAL A 110 -0.53 -6.78 -12.79
C VAL A 110 -1.09 -5.82 -13.84
N ALA A 111 -2.08 -6.25 -14.62
CA ALA A 111 -2.67 -5.44 -15.67
C ALA A 111 -3.32 -4.15 -15.12
N ALA A 112 -4.03 -4.24 -14.00
CA ALA A 112 -4.61 -3.09 -13.32
C ALA A 112 -3.53 -2.13 -12.80
N GLY A 113 -2.44 -2.65 -12.24
CA GLY A 113 -1.32 -1.86 -11.76
C GLY A 113 -0.56 -1.13 -12.87
N GLU A 114 -0.38 -1.79 -14.03
CA GLU A 114 0.21 -1.16 -15.22
C GLU A 114 -0.66 -0.01 -15.76
N GLN A 115 -1.98 -0.23 -15.85
CA GLN A 115 -2.92 0.80 -16.27
C GLN A 115 -2.90 2.01 -15.33
N LEU A 116 -2.84 1.79 -14.01
CA LEU A 116 -2.74 2.87 -13.03
C LEU A 116 -1.42 3.65 -13.20
N ARG A 117 -0.30 2.95 -13.40
CA ARG A 117 1.01 3.56 -13.63
C ARG A 117 1.00 4.43 -14.89
N GLU A 118 0.41 3.94 -15.97
CA GLU A 118 0.29 4.69 -17.24
C GLU A 118 -0.57 5.95 -17.05
N ALA A 119 -1.73 5.84 -16.39
CA ALA A 119 -2.59 6.99 -16.10
C ALA A 119 -1.87 8.04 -15.23
N MET A 120 -1.06 7.61 -14.25
CA MET A 120 -0.25 8.52 -13.44
C MET A 120 0.85 9.19 -14.27
N ALA A 121 1.54 8.45 -15.14
CA ALA A 121 2.58 8.99 -16.01
C ALA A 121 2.04 10.01 -17.03
N SER A 122 0.88 9.71 -17.64
CA SER A 122 0.13 10.64 -18.51
C SER A 122 -0.16 11.97 -17.79
N ASN A 123 -0.68 11.88 -16.56
CA ASN A 123 -1.00 13.06 -15.76
C ASN A 123 0.23 13.85 -15.32
N GLN A 124 1.33 13.16 -14.99
CA GLN A 124 2.61 13.81 -14.68
C GLN A 124 3.14 14.58 -15.90
N ALA A 125 3.08 14.00 -17.09
CA ALA A 125 3.51 14.68 -18.33
C ALA A 125 2.66 15.93 -18.62
N ARG A 126 1.34 15.85 -18.44
CA ARG A 126 0.43 17.00 -18.60
C ARG A 126 0.73 18.11 -17.57
N ALA A 127 1.01 17.74 -16.32
CA ALA A 127 1.37 18.70 -15.28
C ALA A 127 2.70 19.43 -15.59
N VAL A 128 3.71 18.70 -16.07
CA VAL A 128 4.98 19.30 -16.52
C VAL A 128 4.76 20.27 -17.69
N GLY A 129 3.94 19.89 -18.67
CA GLY A 129 3.57 20.76 -19.79
C GLY A 129 2.88 22.06 -19.34
N LEU A 130 1.93 21.97 -18.40
CA LEU A 130 1.27 23.13 -17.84
C LEU A 130 2.23 24.04 -17.07
N ALA A 131 3.11 23.46 -16.23
CA ALA A 131 4.10 24.22 -15.48
C ALA A 131 5.07 24.99 -16.40
N ALA A 132 5.49 24.39 -17.51
CA ALA A 132 6.30 25.06 -18.53
C ALA A 132 5.55 26.24 -19.18
N ALA A 133 4.26 26.05 -19.52
CA ALA A 133 3.42 27.12 -20.07
C ALA A 133 3.22 28.27 -19.07
N GLN A 134 3.01 27.98 -17.78
CA GLN A 134 2.88 28.98 -16.71
C GLN A 134 4.19 29.76 -16.51
N THR A 135 5.34 29.08 -16.58
CA THR A 135 6.66 29.73 -16.51
C THR A 135 6.87 30.69 -17.68
N ALA A 136 6.49 30.29 -18.89
CA ALA A 136 6.56 31.17 -20.06
C ALA A 136 5.59 32.36 -19.96
N GLY A 137 4.36 32.13 -19.48
CA GLY A 137 3.35 33.17 -19.29
C GLY A 137 3.72 34.21 -18.22
N THR A 138 4.31 33.79 -17.11
CA THR A 138 4.76 34.69 -16.04
C THR A 138 5.95 35.55 -16.48
N ALA A 139 6.86 35.01 -17.29
CA ALA A 139 7.93 35.79 -17.92
C ALA A 139 7.36 36.93 -18.79
N ALA A 140 6.31 36.64 -19.60
CA ALA A 140 5.64 37.65 -20.42
C ALA A 140 4.79 38.64 -19.61
N ALA A 141 4.21 38.23 -18.49
CA ALA A 141 3.42 39.11 -17.62
C ALA A 141 4.28 40.10 -16.82
N SER A 142 5.56 39.77 -16.56
CA SER A 142 6.49 40.65 -15.82
C SER A 142 6.78 41.99 -16.51
N VAL A 143 6.50 42.10 -17.81
CA VAL A 143 6.65 43.34 -18.60
C VAL A 143 5.33 44.09 -18.80
N ALA A 144 4.22 43.58 -18.27
CA ALA A 144 2.88 44.17 -18.43
C ALA A 144 2.44 44.99 -17.19
N PRO A 145 1.64 46.06 -17.36
CA PRO A 145 1.21 46.94 -16.27
C PRO A 145 0.30 46.27 -15.23
N ASN A 146 0.34 46.79 -14.00
CA ASN A 146 -0.13 46.21 -12.73
C ASN A 146 -1.53 45.58 -12.70
N ALA A 147 -2.48 45.99 -13.55
CA ALA A 147 -3.83 45.42 -13.58
C ALA A 147 -3.88 43.99 -14.20
N VAL A 148 -2.88 43.60 -14.99
CA VAL A 148 -2.84 42.30 -15.68
C VAL A 148 -2.41 41.15 -14.74
N GLN A 149 -1.69 41.46 -13.65
CA GLN A 149 -1.14 40.45 -12.73
C GLN A 149 -2.22 39.68 -11.95
N GLY A 150 -3.30 40.35 -11.53
CA GLY A 150 -4.39 39.72 -10.78
C GLY A 150 -5.28 38.79 -11.64
N ALA A 151 -5.48 39.12 -12.92
CA ALA A 151 -6.25 38.29 -13.83
C ALA A 151 -5.51 36.99 -14.19
N GLY A 152 -4.18 37.05 -14.36
CA GLY A 152 -3.36 35.88 -14.64
C GLY A 152 -3.34 34.87 -13.49
N ALA A 153 -3.31 35.34 -12.24
CA ALA A 153 -3.35 34.46 -11.06
C ALA A 153 -4.64 33.62 -11.00
N MET A 154 -5.81 34.24 -11.20
CA MET A 154 -7.10 33.53 -11.22
C MET A 154 -7.20 32.53 -12.38
N GLN A 155 -6.64 32.85 -13.55
CA GLN A 155 -6.58 31.91 -14.68
C GLN A 155 -5.71 30.70 -14.37
N HIS A 156 -4.54 30.89 -13.74
CA HIS A 156 -3.66 29.78 -13.36
C HIS A 156 -4.30 28.85 -12.33
N GLU A 157 -5.00 29.38 -11.33
CA GLU A 157 -5.74 28.57 -10.36
C GLU A 157 -6.85 27.75 -11.02
N ALA A 158 -7.61 28.37 -11.93
CA ALA A 158 -8.67 27.69 -12.68
C ALA A 158 -8.12 26.57 -13.57
N GLU A 159 -7.01 26.80 -14.28
CA GLU A 159 -6.32 25.80 -15.09
C GLU A 159 -5.77 24.65 -14.25
N GLN A 160 -5.12 24.94 -13.12
CA GLN A 160 -4.63 23.91 -12.21
C GLN A 160 -5.79 23.10 -11.62
N ALA A 161 -6.90 23.74 -11.22
CA ALA A 161 -8.08 23.05 -10.72
C ALA A 161 -8.76 22.20 -11.80
N ALA A 162 -8.79 22.66 -13.05
CA ALA A 162 -9.29 21.88 -14.18
C ALA A 162 -8.39 20.66 -14.46
N LEU A 163 -7.07 20.84 -14.46
CA LEU A 163 -6.13 19.74 -14.65
C LEU A 163 -6.22 18.70 -13.54
N ARG A 164 -6.28 19.12 -12.26
CA ARG A 164 -6.45 18.21 -11.12
C ARG A 164 -7.75 17.41 -11.23
N ARG A 165 -8.86 18.05 -11.61
CA ARG A 165 -10.15 17.36 -11.81
C ARG A 165 -10.07 16.34 -12.95
N ALA A 166 -9.46 16.72 -14.08
CA ALA A 166 -9.26 15.82 -15.21
C ALA A 166 -8.36 14.64 -14.83
N ALA A 167 -7.28 14.88 -14.10
CA ALA A 167 -6.35 13.86 -13.64
C ALA A 167 -7.04 12.85 -12.71
N MET A 168 -7.81 13.34 -11.73
CA MET A 168 -8.58 12.46 -10.84
C MET A 168 -9.62 11.65 -11.61
N ALA A 169 -10.28 12.24 -12.61
CA ALA A 169 -11.25 11.52 -13.44
C ALA A 169 -10.60 10.42 -14.29
N GLU A 170 -9.37 10.65 -14.79
CA GLU A 170 -8.58 9.69 -15.58
C GLU A 170 -8.01 8.56 -14.71
N ILE A 171 -7.54 8.88 -13.51
CA ILE A 171 -6.90 7.94 -12.58
C ILE A 171 -7.93 7.05 -11.86
N ARG A 172 -9.13 7.57 -11.55
CA ARG A 172 -10.13 6.88 -10.73
C ARG A 172 -10.50 5.48 -11.26
N PRO A 173 -10.79 5.26 -12.56
CA PRO A 173 -11.10 3.92 -13.07
C PRO A 173 -9.97 2.91 -12.83
N ALA A 174 -8.72 3.33 -13.02
CA ALA A 174 -7.56 2.48 -12.79
C ALA A 174 -7.35 2.18 -11.29
N GLN A 175 -7.57 3.17 -10.42
CA GLN A 175 -7.57 2.95 -8.96
C GLN A 175 -8.66 1.96 -8.53
N THR A 176 -9.89 2.12 -9.04
CA THR A 176 -10.99 1.19 -8.76
C THR A 176 -10.63 -0.22 -9.21
N ARG A 177 -10.06 -0.38 -10.41
CA ARG A 177 -9.65 -1.69 -10.95
C ARG A 177 -8.59 -2.36 -10.08
N VAL A 178 -7.55 -1.63 -9.66
CA VAL A 178 -6.53 -2.14 -8.71
C VAL A 178 -7.19 -2.55 -7.39
N GLY A 179 -8.10 -1.73 -6.88
CA GLY A 179 -8.84 -2.01 -5.66
C GLY A 179 -9.66 -3.30 -5.75
N LEU A 180 -10.36 -3.53 -6.87
CA LEU A 180 -11.13 -4.75 -7.12
C LEU A 180 -10.23 -5.97 -7.31
N ALA A 181 -9.08 -5.84 -7.99
CA ALA A 181 -8.11 -6.92 -8.12
C ALA A 181 -7.50 -7.32 -6.77
N ASN A 182 -7.26 -6.35 -5.89
CA ASN A 182 -6.82 -6.60 -4.51
C ASN A 182 -7.90 -7.32 -3.69
N ALA A 183 -9.17 -6.91 -3.83
CA ALA A 183 -10.30 -7.58 -3.17
C ALA A 183 -10.44 -9.03 -3.66
N ALA A 184 -10.34 -9.27 -4.97
CA ALA A 184 -10.33 -10.61 -5.53
C ALA A 184 -9.15 -11.46 -5.00
N SER A 185 -7.96 -10.87 -4.89
CA SER A 185 -6.79 -11.54 -4.32
C SER A 185 -7.00 -11.94 -2.87
N ALA A 186 -7.57 -11.04 -2.06
CA ALA A 186 -7.91 -11.31 -0.68
C ALA A 186 -8.97 -12.42 -0.55
N GLN A 187 -9.95 -12.45 -1.46
CA GLN A 187 -10.95 -13.51 -1.48
C GLN A 187 -10.38 -14.87 -1.90
N ASP A 188 -9.51 -14.94 -2.93
CA ASP A 188 -8.81 -16.16 -3.34
C ASP A 188 -7.97 -16.72 -2.18
N LEU A 189 -7.28 -15.82 -1.48
CA LEU A 189 -6.49 -16.15 -0.31
C LEU A 189 -7.38 -16.67 0.84
N ALA A 190 -8.49 -16.00 1.12
CA ALA A 190 -9.47 -16.42 2.13
C ALA A 190 -10.00 -17.83 1.82
N ASN A 191 -10.41 -18.08 0.57
CA ASN A 191 -10.89 -19.38 0.11
C ASN A 191 -9.82 -20.46 0.28
N SER A 192 -8.57 -20.16 -0.08
CA SER A 192 -7.44 -21.08 0.07
C SER A 192 -7.14 -21.43 1.52
N LEU A 193 -7.25 -20.45 2.43
CA LEU A 193 -7.05 -20.65 3.86
C LEU A 193 -8.19 -21.46 4.49
N GLN A 194 -9.44 -21.18 4.11
CA GLN A 194 -10.60 -21.96 4.56
C GLN A 194 -10.52 -23.42 4.11
N ALA A 195 -10.07 -23.66 2.88
CA ALA A 195 -9.86 -25.00 2.36
C ALA A 195 -8.69 -25.75 3.02
N ASN A 196 -7.77 -25.02 3.67
CA ASN A 196 -6.57 -25.59 4.29
C ASN A 196 -6.27 -24.95 5.65
N PRO A 197 -6.98 -25.37 6.72
CA PRO A 197 -6.77 -24.81 8.06
C PRO A 197 -5.35 -25.05 8.59
N ARG A 198 -4.66 -26.10 8.12
CA ARG A 198 -3.24 -26.32 8.46
C ARG A 198 -2.35 -25.21 7.92
N ALA A 199 -2.56 -24.79 6.67
CA ALA A 199 -1.82 -23.67 6.08
C ALA A 199 -2.10 -22.36 6.84
N ALA A 200 -3.35 -22.10 7.23
CA ALA A 200 -3.70 -20.94 8.05
C ALA A 200 -2.93 -20.90 9.38
N ALA A 201 -2.90 -22.02 10.11
CA ALA A 201 -2.13 -22.14 11.35
C ALA A 201 -0.62 -21.93 11.14
N LEU A 202 -0.05 -22.52 10.08
CA LEU A 202 1.37 -22.34 9.73
C LEU A 202 1.70 -20.87 9.41
N ILE A 203 0.82 -20.17 8.69
CA ILE A 203 0.98 -18.73 8.38
C ILE A 203 0.94 -17.89 9.66
N GLN A 204 0.00 -18.16 10.58
CA GLN A 204 -0.04 -17.47 11.86
C GLN A 204 1.25 -17.70 12.67
N MET A 205 1.77 -18.93 12.70
CA MET A 205 3.02 -19.23 13.40
C MET A 205 4.24 -18.58 12.74
N ALA A 206 4.28 -18.56 11.40
CA ALA A 206 5.31 -17.87 10.66
C ALA A 206 5.33 -16.37 11.00
N ALA A 207 4.15 -15.73 11.02
CA ALA A 207 3.99 -14.33 11.41
C ALA A 207 4.39 -14.08 12.86
N ALA A 208 3.90 -14.89 13.81
CA ALA A 208 4.23 -14.76 15.24
C ALA A 208 5.73 -14.91 15.54
N ARG A 209 6.47 -15.66 14.70
CA ARG A 209 7.92 -15.86 14.81
C ARG A 209 8.75 -14.95 13.91
N ASN A 210 8.11 -14.06 13.15
CA ASN A 210 8.77 -13.21 12.14
C ASN A 210 9.63 -14.01 11.14
N CYS A 211 9.11 -15.15 10.68
CA CYS A 211 9.80 -15.97 9.68
C CYS A 211 9.88 -15.22 8.35
N GLN A 212 11.07 -15.18 7.74
CA GLN A 212 11.27 -14.64 6.40
C GLN A 212 10.85 -15.70 5.37
N MET A 213 9.80 -15.41 4.60
CA MET A 213 9.47 -16.22 3.43
C MET A 213 10.53 -15.97 2.34
N PRO A 214 11.03 -17.02 1.67
CA PRO A 214 12.06 -16.90 0.64
C PRO A 214 11.58 -16.16 -0.62
#